data_AF-A0A420NVP2-F1
#
_entry.id   AF-A0A420NVP2-F1
#
_cell.length_a   1.000
_cell.length_b   1.000
_cell.length_c   1.000
_cell.angle_alpha   90.00
_cell.angle_beta   90.00
_cell.angle_gamma   90.00
#
_symmetry.space_group_name_H-M   'P 1'
#
loop_
_entity.id
_entity.type
_entity.pdbx_description
1 polymer ?
#
loop_
_entity_poly.entity_id
_entity_poly.type
_entity_poly.pdbx_seq_one_letter_code
_entity_poly.pdbx_strand_id
1 'polypeptide(L)'
;MCSLLGSGSPQNTQDTNSVCVLSADKALELAGLKPITFGPKEGLGLVNGTAPSAALGCLAVHEANKILLLAQGLVAMSCEALLGKAENYHLFISSVCPHPGQVECSETILHFLGGSSLVQSLKEEDKFKPGLAQDRYALRGAPQWLGPQVEDVRSVLSQITVELNSTSDNPIIDIKSGEVYSGANFISSSVANGMVKSRLALQMVGKLLFSLSSELINPTMNRGLPPNLVADDPSLSFTMKGIDISMAAYLSELGYLANPVTPHVQSAEMHTNPSTL
;
A
#
# COMPACT_ATOMS: atom_id res chain seq x y z
N MET A 1 -11.18 -20.02 -18.44
CA MET A 1 -12.20 -20.70 -19.27
C MET A 1 -11.59 -21.33 -20.52
N CYS A 2 -11.01 -20.55 -21.44
CA CYS A 2 -10.35 -21.05 -22.65
C CYS A 2 -9.30 -22.16 -22.37
N SER A 3 -8.43 -21.97 -21.38
CA SER A 3 -7.39 -22.96 -21.01
C SER A 3 -7.94 -24.35 -20.69
N LEU A 4 -9.05 -24.41 -19.93
CA LEU A 4 -9.64 -25.67 -19.47
C LEU A 4 -10.42 -26.40 -20.57
N LEU A 5 -10.84 -25.67 -21.61
CA LEU A 5 -11.54 -26.22 -22.77
C LEU A 5 -10.57 -26.77 -23.83
N GLY A 6 -9.26 -26.57 -23.67
CA GLY A 6 -8.27 -26.86 -24.71
C GLY A 6 -8.41 -25.95 -25.94
N SER A 7 -9.17 -24.86 -25.86
CA SER A 7 -9.41 -23.91 -26.94
C SER A 7 -8.97 -22.50 -26.54
N GLY A 8 -8.21 -21.80 -27.37
CA GLY A 8 -7.88 -20.39 -27.14
C GLY A 8 -6.45 -19.99 -27.49
N SER A 9 -6.29 -18.67 -27.65
CA SER A 9 -5.03 -18.00 -27.92
C SER A 9 -4.04 -18.15 -26.76
N PRO A 10 -2.74 -18.05 -27.06
CA PRO A 10 -1.75 -18.68 -26.23
C PRO A 10 -1.54 -18.02 -24.85
N GLN A 11 -1.24 -18.86 -23.85
CA GLN A 11 -1.11 -18.51 -22.44
C GLN A 11 0.32 -18.65 -21.95
N ASN A 12 0.63 -17.87 -20.92
CA ASN A 12 1.97 -17.71 -20.38
C ASN A 12 2.21 -18.75 -19.27
N THR A 13 3.28 -19.53 -19.36
CA THR A 13 3.71 -20.45 -18.28
C THR A 13 5.18 -20.25 -17.98
N GLN A 14 5.55 -20.35 -16.70
CA GLN A 14 6.94 -20.20 -16.25
C GLN A 14 7.63 -21.56 -16.22
N ASP A 15 8.68 -21.71 -17.04
CA ASP A 15 9.93 -22.31 -16.55
C ASP A 15 11.13 -21.73 -17.34
N THR A 16 12.11 -21.19 -16.60
CA THR A 16 13.45 -20.71 -17.04
C THR A 16 13.52 -19.60 -18.11
N ASN A 17 13.73 -18.33 -17.70
CA ASN A 17 14.24 -17.17 -18.47
C ASN A 17 13.65 -16.81 -19.87
N SER A 18 12.70 -17.57 -20.41
CA SER A 18 12.01 -17.26 -21.66
C SER A 18 10.51 -17.44 -21.47
N VAL A 19 9.75 -16.35 -21.64
CA VAL A 19 8.29 -16.39 -21.70
C VAL A 19 7.88 -17.18 -22.95
N CYS A 20 7.32 -18.37 -22.75
CA CYS A 20 6.79 -19.20 -23.82
C CYS A 20 5.27 -19.09 -23.86
N VAL A 21 4.75 -18.86 -25.06
CA VAL A 21 3.35 -18.55 -25.34
C VAL A 21 2.75 -19.78 -26.01
N LEU A 22 1.92 -20.53 -25.27
CA LEU A 22 1.41 -21.85 -25.66
C LEU A 22 -0.10 -21.87 -25.85
N SER A 23 -0.60 -22.57 -26.87
CA SER A 23 -2.04 -22.82 -27.01
C SER A 23 -2.59 -23.64 -25.84
N ALA A 24 -3.88 -23.47 -25.55
CA ALA A 24 -4.54 -24.08 -24.39
C ALA A 24 -4.44 -25.61 -24.35
N ASP A 25 -4.60 -26.28 -25.50
CA ASP A 25 -4.42 -27.72 -25.68
C ASP A 25 -3.02 -28.19 -25.26
N LYS A 26 -1.98 -27.49 -25.71
CA LYS A 26 -0.59 -27.79 -25.37
C LYS A 26 -0.30 -27.54 -23.89
N ALA A 27 -0.86 -26.48 -23.31
CA ALA A 27 -0.70 -26.19 -21.89
C ALA A 27 -1.34 -27.28 -21.02
N LEU A 28 -2.52 -27.79 -21.40
CA LEU A 28 -3.15 -28.93 -20.72
C LEU A 28 -2.33 -30.21 -20.86
N GLU A 29 -1.81 -30.51 -22.06
CA GLU A 29 -0.96 -31.67 -22.31
C GLU A 29 0.29 -31.64 -21.41
N LEU A 30 0.99 -30.50 -21.33
CA LEU A 30 2.15 -30.32 -20.46
C LEU A 30 1.82 -30.47 -18.97
N ALA A 31 0.64 -30.01 -18.55
CA ALA A 31 0.16 -30.16 -17.19
C ALA A 31 -0.36 -31.58 -16.87
N GLY A 32 -0.39 -32.49 -17.85
CA GLY A 32 -0.97 -33.84 -17.69
C GLY A 32 -2.49 -33.83 -17.49
N LEU A 33 -3.17 -32.77 -17.94
CA LEU A 33 -4.61 -32.58 -17.79
C LEU A 33 -5.34 -32.83 -19.11
N LYS A 34 -6.59 -33.29 -19.01
CA LYS A 34 -7.47 -33.44 -20.17
C LYS A 34 -8.44 -32.26 -20.25
N PRO A 35 -8.83 -31.81 -21.46
CA PRO A 35 -9.89 -30.83 -21.62
C PRO A 35 -11.19 -31.29 -20.95
N ILE A 36 -11.90 -30.36 -20.32
CA ILE A 36 -13.19 -30.63 -19.68
C ILE A 36 -14.34 -30.14 -20.56
N THR A 37 -15.49 -30.82 -20.47
CA THR A 37 -16.75 -30.33 -21.03
C THR A 37 -17.61 -29.82 -19.88
N PHE A 38 -17.94 -28.53 -19.90
CA PHE A 38 -18.73 -27.92 -18.83
C PHE A 38 -20.18 -28.42 -18.84
N GLY A 39 -20.68 -28.77 -17.67
CA GLY A 39 -22.10 -28.96 -17.41
C GLY A 39 -22.85 -27.62 -17.25
N PRO A 40 -24.17 -27.68 -16.97
CA PRO A 40 -24.94 -26.49 -16.63
C PRO A 40 -24.31 -25.75 -15.45
N LYS A 41 -24.36 -24.41 -15.48
CA LYS A 41 -23.81 -23.49 -14.45
C LYS A 41 -22.28 -23.48 -14.29
N GLU A 42 -21.54 -24.53 -14.64
CA GLU A 42 -20.09 -24.60 -14.41
C GLU A 42 -19.30 -23.51 -15.15
N GLY A 43 -19.65 -23.23 -16.42
CA GLY A 43 -19.03 -22.15 -17.17
C GLY A 43 -19.25 -20.78 -16.54
N LEU A 44 -20.47 -20.52 -16.05
CA LEU A 44 -20.80 -19.29 -15.33
C LEU A 44 -20.08 -19.24 -13.98
N GLY A 45 -20.08 -20.32 -13.20
CA GLY A 45 -19.37 -20.38 -11.91
C GLY A 45 -17.86 -20.19 -12.02
N LEU A 46 -17.27 -20.46 -13.19
CA LEU A 46 -15.86 -20.19 -13.45
C LEU A 46 -15.56 -18.71 -13.72
N VAL A 47 -16.47 -17.99 -14.39
CA VAL A 47 -16.24 -16.60 -14.85
C VAL A 47 -16.92 -15.55 -13.99
N ASN A 48 -17.93 -15.95 -13.23
CA ASN A 48 -18.74 -15.04 -12.44
C ASN A 48 -18.11 -14.88 -11.05
N GLY A 49 -17.56 -13.70 -10.79
CA GLY A 49 -17.06 -13.33 -9.48
C GLY A 49 -15.87 -12.38 -9.50
N THR A 50 -15.30 -12.19 -8.31
CA THR A 50 -14.38 -11.09 -8.03
C THR A 50 -12.94 -11.56 -7.86
N ALA A 51 -12.65 -12.83 -8.15
CA ALA A 51 -11.34 -13.43 -7.93
C ALA A 51 -10.17 -12.62 -8.54
N PRO A 52 -10.23 -12.08 -9.78
CA PRO A 52 -9.13 -11.28 -10.31
C PRO A 52 -8.87 -9.99 -9.52
N SER A 53 -9.93 -9.25 -9.15
CA SER A 53 -9.80 -7.98 -8.42
C SER A 53 -9.39 -8.23 -6.96
N ALA A 54 -9.96 -9.24 -6.31
CA ALA A 54 -9.60 -9.65 -4.96
C ALA A 54 -8.14 -10.14 -4.86
N ALA A 55 -7.67 -10.92 -5.85
CA ALA A 55 -6.29 -11.42 -5.88
C ALA A 55 -5.28 -10.28 -6.06
N LEU A 56 -5.49 -9.38 -7.02
CA LEU A 56 -4.62 -8.23 -7.20
C LEU A 56 -4.66 -7.30 -5.97
N GLY A 57 -5.85 -7.06 -5.42
CA GLY A 57 -6.03 -6.26 -4.22
C GLY A 57 -5.29 -6.84 -3.00
N CYS A 58 -5.30 -8.17 -2.85
CA CYS A 58 -4.55 -8.86 -1.80
C CYS A 58 -3.03 -8.60 -1.92
N LEU A 59 -2.46 -8.75 -3.11
CA LEU A 59 -1.04 -8.48 -3.36
C LEU A 59 -0.69 -7.01 -3.08
N ALA A 60 -1.52 -6.09 -3.56
CA ALA A 60 -1.32 -4.66 -3.34
C ALA A 60 -1.36 -4.28 -1.86
N VAL A 61 -2.32 -4.81 -1.11
CA VAL A 61 -2.48 -4.54 0.34
C VAL A 61 -1.36 -5.18 1.14
N HIS A 62 -0.89 -6.37 0.74
CA HIS A 62 0.26 -7.01 1.35
C HIS A 62 1.51 -6.12 1.26
N GLU A 63 1.82 -5.60 0.07
CA GLU A 63 2.94 -4.68 -0.12
C GLU A 63 2.71 -3.35 0.59
N ALA A 64 1.49 -2.82 0.62
CA ALA A 64 1.17 -1.59 1.35
C ALA A 64 1.43 -1.71 2.86
N ASN A 65 1.11 -2.86 3.47
CA ASN A 65 1.43 -3.12 4.88
C ASN A 65 2.94 -3.08 5.14
N LYS A 66 3.74 -3.70 4.26
CA LYS A 66 5.21 -3.68 4.36
C LYS A 66 5.77 -2.27 4.21
N ILE A 67 5.25 -1.50 3.25
CA ILE A 67 5.65 -0.11 3.03
C ILE A 67 5.33 0.77 4.24
N LEU A 68 4.18 0.58 4.89
CA LEU A 68 3.81 1.34 6.10
C LEU A 68 4.76 1.05 7.27
N LEU A 69 5.16 -0.20 7.48
CA LEU A 69 6.15 -0.54 8.50
C LEU A 69 7.52 0.04 8.16
N LEU A 70 7.95 -0.07 6.90
CA LEU A 70 9.20 0.52 6.42
C LEU A 70 9.20 2.04 6.60
N ALA A 71 8.09 2.72 6.31
CA ALA A 71 7.98 4.16 6.49
C ALA A 71 8.18 4.59 7.95
N GLN A 72 7.66 3.82 8.92
CA GLN A 72 7.90 4.08 10.34
C GLN A 72 9.37 3.88 10.72
N GLY A 73 10.03 2.86 10.17
CA GLY A 73 11.48 2.67 10.32
C GLY A 73 12.29 3.83 9.72
N LEU A 74 11.91 4.31 8.53
CA LEU A 74 12.54 5.46 7.88
C LEU A 74 12.33 6.77 8.66
N VAL A 75 11.18 6.94 9.33
CA VAL A 75 10.97 8.06 10.26
C VAL A 75 11.95 7.98 11.43
N ALA A 76 12.14 6.80 12.03
CA ALA A 76 13.10 6.60 13.12
C ALA A 76 14.54 6.93 12.66
N MET A 77 14.96 6.38 11.51
CA MET A 77 16.29 6.67 10.94
C MET A 77 16.46 8.16 10.60
N SER A 78 15.40 8.81 10.09
CA SER A 78 15.42 10.24 9.82
C SER A 78 15.51 11.05 11.12
N CYS A 79 14.89 10.57 12.19
CA CYS A 79 15.01 11.18 13.52
C CYS A 79 16.46 11.13 14.00
N GLU A 80 17.13 9.98 13.88
CA GLU A 80 18.54 9.84 14.23
C GLU A 80 19.43 10.77 13.38
N ALA A 81 19.26 10.74 12.06
CA ALA A 81 20.06 11.54 11.12
C ALA A 81 19.89 13.05 11.33
N LEU A 82 18.69 13.49 11.71
CA LEU A 82 18.38 14.89 12.00
C LEU A 82 18.58 15.25 13.48
N LEU A 83 19.23 14.38 14.28
CA LEU A 83 19.40 14.57 15.72
C LEU A 83 18.08 15.01 16.38
N GLY A 84 16.98 14.38 15.97
CA GLY A 84 15.61 14.66 16.36
C GLY A 84 15.32 14.26 17.80
N LYS A 85 14.15 14.67 18.29
CA LYS A 85 13.72 14.43 19.66
C LYS A 85 12.83 13.20 19.74
N ALA A 86 13.24 12.22 20.55
CA ALA A 86 12.43 11.03 20.80
C ALA A 86 11.10 11.36 21.53
N GLU A 87 11.03 12.53 22.19
CA GLU A 87 9.82 13.01 22.88
C GLU A 87 8.60 13.14 21.97
N ASN A 88 8.81 13.39 20.68
CA ASN A 88 7.73 13.51 19.70
C ASN A 88 6.84 12.27 19.66
N TYR A 89 7.41 11.11 19.99
CA TYR A 89 6.77 9.80 19.90
C TYR A 89 6.35 9.25 21.26
N HIS A 90 6.52 10.03 22.34
CA HIS A 90 6.21 9.59 23.69
C HIS A 90 4.75 9.14 23.83
N LEU A 91 4.53 7.96 24.43
CA LEU A 91 3.21 7.31 24.48
C LEU A 91 2.15 8.12 25.22
N PHE A 92 2.54 9.05 26.10
CA PHE A 92 1.61 10.00 26.70
C PHE A 92 0.87 10.82 25.65
N ILE A 93 1.56 11.29 24.60
CA ILE A 93 0.96 12.11 23.53
C ILE A 93 -0.14 11.32 22.83
N SER A 94 0.14 10.08 22.44
CA SER A 94 -0.85 9.20 21.83
C SER A 94 -1.90 8.71 22.82
N SER A 95 -1.64 8.66 24.13
CA SER A 95 -2.66 8.31 25.13
C SER A 95 -3.73 9.41 25.32
N VAL A 96 -3.37 10.67 25.10
CA VAL A 96 -4.29 11.81 25.21
C VAL A 96 -5.19 11.94 23.98
N CYS A 97 -4.70 11.51 22.81
CA CYS A 97 -5.48 11.41 21.57
C CYS A 97 -5.31 10.00 20.95
N PRO A 98 -6.05 9.00 21.46
CA PRO A 98 -5.74 7.58 21.27
C PRO A 98 -6.34 7.00 19.99
N HIS A 99 -6.00 7.58 18.84
CA HIS A 99 -6.23 6.90 17.56
C HIS A 99 -5.37 5.63 17.50
N PRO A 100 -5.94 4.43 17.27
CA PRO A 100 -5.20 3.17 17.35
C PRO A 100 -3.93 3.14 16.47
N GLY A 101 -4.02 3.63 15.24
CA GLY A 101 -2.86 3.67 14.35
C GLY A 101 -1.81 4.67 14.79
N GLN A 102 -2.21 5.79 15.42
CA GLN A 102 -1.26 6.76 15.99
C GLN A 102 -0.50 6.14 17.16
N VAL A 103 -1.20 5.43 18.06
CA VAL A 103 -0.58 4.73 19.20
C VAL A 103 0.44 3.71 18.70
N GLU A 104 0.04 2.87 17.74
CA GLU A 104 0.89 1.86 17.13
C GLU A 104 2.13 2.46 16.43
N CYS A 105 1.96 3.57 15.70
CA CYS A 105 3.08 4.26 15.07
C CYS A 105 4.05 4.83 16.11
N SER A 106 3.53 5.44 17.18
CA SER A 106 4.37 5.94 18.28
C SER A 106 5.17 4.82 18.95
N GLU A 107 4.53 3.70 19.26
CA GLU A 107 5.18 2.52 19.86
C GLU A 107 6.26 1.95 18.95
N THR A 108 5.95 1.78 17.67
CA THR A 108 6.87 1.21 16.67
C THR A 108 8.09 2.11 16.45
N ILE A 109 7.88 3.43 16.30
CA ILE A 109 8.98 4.37 16.11
C ILE A 109 9.84 4.45 17.38
N LEU A 110 9.24 4.51 18.58
CA LEU A 110 10.00 4.46 19.83
C LEU A 110 10.80 3.16 19.98
N HIS A 111 10.23 2.04 19.56
CA HIS A 111 10.91 0.76 19.57
C HIS A 111 12.17 0.80 18.68
N PHE A 112 12.08 1.32 17.45
CA PHE A 112 13.23 1.48 16.57
C PHE A 112 14.29 2.45 17.11
N LEU A 113 13.88 3.49 17.84
CA LEU A 113 14.81 4.42 18.49
C LEU A 113 15.39 3.88 19.80
N GLY A 114 14.95 2.71 20.26
CA GLY A 114 15.41 2.09 21.49
C GLY A 114 16.91 1.84 21.50
N GLY A 115 17.63 2.53 22.39
CA GLY A 115 19.08 2.40 22.52
C GLY A 115 19.90 3.26 21.56
N SER A 116 19.26 4.11 20.75
CA SER A 116 19.97 5.06 19.89
C SER A 116 20.75 6.07 20.72
N SER A 117 22.01 6.31 20.33
CA SER A 117 22.86 7.38 20.88
C SER A 117 22.79 8.68 20.07
N LEU A 118 21.98 8.73 19.01
CA LEU A 118 21.92 9.85 18.06
C LEU A 118 20.75 10.80 18.34
N VAL A 119 19.62 10.28 18.81
CA VAL A 119 18.44 11.10 19.13
C VAL A 119 18.62 11.88 20.42
N GLN A 120 17.97 13.04 20.51
CA GLN A 120 17.85 13.80 21.74
C GLN A 120 16.95 13.03 22.72
N SER A 121 17.55 12.66 23.86
CA SER A 121 16.93 11.85 24.91
C SER A 121 15.81 12.60 25.63
N LEU A 122 14.80 11.86 26.06
CA LEU A 122 13.71 12.33 26.93
C LEU A 122 14.19 12.96 28.25
N LYS A 123 15.43 12.68 28.67
CA LYS A 123 15.98 13.08 29.97
C LYS A 123 16.92 14.29 29.89
N GLU A 124 17.39 14.65 28.71
CA GLU A 124 18.40 15.70 28.51
C GLU A 124 17.90 16.74 27.52
N GLU A 125 17.05 17.65 27.99
CA GLU A 125 16.78 18.90 27.29
C GLU A 125 17.42 20.06 28.03
N ASP A 126 18.51 20.59 27.47
CA ASP A 126 18.89 21.97 27.75
C ASP A 126 17.91 22.89 27.00
N LYS A 127 16.85 23.31 27.70
CA LYS A 127 15.80 24.20 27.16
C LYS A 127 16.31 25.55 26.67
N PHE A 128 17.58 25.88 26.95
CA PHE A 128 18.24 27.13 26.57
C PHE A 128 19.24 26.96 25.43
N LYS A 129 19.33 25.77 24.81
CA LYS A 129 20.22 25.54 23.67
C LYS A 129 19.76 26.37 22.46
N PRO A 130 20.66 27.11 21.80
CA PRO A 130 20.33 27.85 20.58
C PRO A 130 19.93 26.88 19.45
N GLY A 131 18.79 27.14 18.80
CA GLY A 131 18.23 26.29 17.75
C GLY A 131 16.70 26.31 17.74
N LEU A 132 16.10 25.39 16.96
CA LEU A 132 14.65 25.20 16.97
C LEU A 132 14.22 24.53 18.28
N ALA A 133 13.25 25.13 18.96
CA ALA A 133 12.65 24.54 20.17
C ALA A 133 11.90 23.22 19.88
N GLN A 134 11.45 23.01 18.64
CA GLN A 134 10.68 21.85 18.23
C GLN A 134 11.17 21.32 16.87
N ASP A 135 11.06 20.01 16.69
CA ASP A 135 11.22 19.39 15.38
C ASP A 135 10.08 19.84 14.45
N ARG A 136 10.38 19.86 13.14
CA ARG A 136 9.40 20.17 12.09
C ARG A 136 8.38 19.04 11.94
N TYR A 137 7.26 19.35 11.31
CA TYR A 137 6.10 18.46 11.28
C TYR A 137 6.35 17.11 10.61
N ALA A 138 7.20 17.02 9.59
CA ALA A 138 7.49 15.74 8.95
C ALA A 138 8.06 14.73 9.95
N LEU A 139 8.89 15.20 10.90
CA LEU A 139 9.45 14.34 11.93
C LEU A 139 8.53 14.23 13.15
N ARG A 140 8.06 15.37 13.67
CA ARG A 140 7.29 15.46 14.92
C ARG A 140 5.88 14.89 14.80
N GLY A 141 5.23 15.12 13.67
CA GLY A 141 3.84 14.72 13.41
C GLY A 141 3.70 13.34 12.76
N ALA A 142 4.80 12.59 12.60
CA ALA A 142 4.80 11.34 11.84
C ALA A 142 3.79 10.29 12.34
N PRO A 143 3.64 10.03 13.66
CA PRO A 143 2.61 9.10 14.13
C PRO A 143 1.19 9.55 13.80
N GLN A 144 0.90 10.84 13.92
CA GLN A 144 -0.41 11.42 13.60
C GLN A 144 -0.70 11.35 12.09
N TRP A 145 0.35 11.44 11.26
CA TRP A 145 0.24 11.37 9.81
C TRP A 145 0.07 9.93 9.30
N LEU A 146 0.88 8.99 9.81
CA LEU A 146 0.89 7.59 9.41
C LEU A 146 -0.22 6.77 10.05
N GLY A 147 -0.66 7.14 11.26
CA GLY A 147 -1.66 6.39 12.03
C GLY A 147 -2.95 6.11 11.25
N PRO A 148 -3.62 7.13 10.67
CA PRO A 148 -4.81 6.89 9.85
C PRO A 148 -4.55 5.98 8.65
N GLN A 149 -3.34 6.00 8.08
CA GLN A 149 -2.98 5.16 6.93
C GLN A 149 -2.85 3.68 7.34
N VAL A 150 -2.32 3.42 8.54
CA VAL A 150 -2.30 2.09 9.16
C VAL A 150 -3.71 1.59 9.42
N GLU A 151 -4.60 2.45 9.94
CA GLU A 151 -6.00 2.12 10.19
C GLU A 151 -6.74 1.78 8.88
N ASP A 152 -6.54 2.57 7.84
CA ASP A 152 -7.14 2.33 6.52
C ASP A 152 -6.66 1.00 5.94
N VAL A 153 -5.35 0.76 5.86
CA VAL A 153 -4.80 -0.49 5.30
C VAL A 153 -5.25 -1.72 6.11
N ARG A 154 -5.35 -1.61 7.45
CA ARG A 154 -5.92 -2.65 8.31
C ARG A 154 -7.38 -2.92 8.00
N SER A 155 -8.20 -1.87 7.80
CA SER A 155 -9.60 -2.01 7.40
C SER A 155 -9.72 -2.73 6.04
N VAL A 156 -8.86 -2.38 5.08
CA VAL A 156 -8.86 -3.01 3.75
C VAL A 156 -8.45 -4.48 3.83
N LEU A 157 -7.47 -4.84 4.67
CA LEU A 157 -7.08 -6.23 4.86
C LEU A 157 -8.27 -7.09 5.32
N SER A 158 -9.09 -6.59 6.25
CA SER A 158 -10.31 -7.27 6.68
C SER A 158 -11.32 -7.42 5.53
N GLN A 159 -11.51 -6.39 4.71
CA GLN A 159 -12.41 -6.43 3.55
C GLN A 159 -11.97 -7.47 2.51
N ILE A 160 -10.68 -7.44 2.13
CA ILE A 160 -10.11 -8.41 1.17
C ILE A 160 -10.17 -9.83 1.73
N THR A 161 -9.93 -10.01 3.03
CA THR A 161 -10.02 -11.33 3.67
C THR A 161 -11.43 -11.90 3.56
N VAL A 162 -12.47 -11.09 3.78
CA VAL A 162 -13.85 -11.53 3.59
C VAL A 162 -14.11 -11.88 2.13
N GLU A 163 -13.69 -11.03 1.18
CA GLU A 163 -13.90 -11.25 -0.25
C GLU A 163 -13.27 -12.57 -0.73
N LEU A 164 -12.00 -12.82 -0.36
CA LEU A 164 -11.26 -14.04 -0.74
C LEU A 164 -11.89 -15.33 -0.18
N ASN A 165 -12.67 -15.22 0.91
CA ASN A 165 -13.33 -16.35 1.57
C ASN A 165 -14.85 -16.35 1.34
N SER A 166 -15.34 -15.62 0.31
CA SER A 166 -16.76 -15.52 -0.03
C SER A 166 -17.11 -16.28 -1.31
N THR A 167 -18.38 -16.69 -1.42
CA THR A 167 -18.95 -17.15 -2.70
C THR A 167 -19.44 -15.95 -3.50
N SER A 168 -18.55 -15.39 -4.33
CA SER A 168 -18.81 -14.23 -5.19
C SER A 168 -19.54 -14.58 -6.49
N ASP A 169 -20.48 -15.52 -6.48
CA ASP A 169 -21.11 -16.11 -7.68
C ASP A 169 -22.61 -15.77 -7.73
N ASN A 170 -23.25 -16.06 -8.85
CA ASN A 170 -24.69 -15.98 -9.03
C ASN A 170 -25.18 -16.94 -10.14
N PRO A 171 -26.34 -17.61 -9.96
CA PRO A 171 -27.11 -17.73 -8.72
C PRO A 171 -26.39 -18.57 -7.66
N ILE A 172 -26.78 -18.38 -6.40
CA ILE A 172 -26.32 -19.17 -5.25
C ILE A 172 -27.27 -20.35 -5.05
N ILE A 173 -26.70 -21.54 -4.89
CA ILE A 173 -27.44 -22.79 -4.71
C ILE A 173 -27.37 -23.18 -3.23
N ASP A 174 -28.49 -23.18 -2.53
CA ASP A 174 -28.58 -23.71 -1.16
C ASP A 174 -29.05 -25.15 -1.20
N ILE A 175 -28.09 -26.07 -1.09
CA ILE A 175 -28.34 -27.51 -1.14
C ILE A 175 -29.23 -27.98 0.01
N LYS A 176 -29.22 -27.30 1.16
CA LYS A 176 -30.01 -27.72 2.34
C LYS A 176 -31.50 -27.46 2.15
N SER A 177 -31.85 -26.31 1.59
CA SER A 177 -33.25 -25.98 1.28
C SER A 177 -33.71 -26.50 -0.07
N GLY A 178 -32.77 -26.77 -1.00
CA GLY A 178 -33.08 -27.10 -2.39
C GLY A 178 -33.39 -25.87 -3.25
N GLU A 179 -33.16 -24.66 -2.72
CA GLU A 179 -33.51 -23.39 -3.36
C GLU A 179 -32.34 -22.79 -4.15
N VAL A 180 -32.69 -21.94 -5.12
CA VAL A 180 -31.75 -21.17 -5.95
C VAL A 180 -32.03 -19.68 -5.77
N TYR A 181 -31.06 -18.96 -5.21
CA TYR A 181 -31.18 -17.54 -4.93
C TYR A 181 -30.43 -16.72 -5.96
N SER A 182 -31.14 -15.78 -6.60
CA SER A 182 -30.55 -14.79 -7.50
C SER A 182 -30.17 -13.54 -6.72
N GLY A 183 -28.90 -13.17 -6.79
CA GLY A 183 -28.31 -12.01 -6.14
C GLY A 183 -27.19 -11.41 -6.97
N ALA A 184 -26.31 -10.64 -6.31
CA ALA A 184 -25.26 -9.89 -6.99
C ALA A 184 -23.92 -9.96 -6.24
N ASN A 185 -23.57 -11.12 -5.68
CA ASN A 185 -22.31 -11.30 -4.95
C ASN A 185 -21.06 -11.16 -5.84
N PHE A 186 -21.22 -11.08 -7.16
CA PHE A 186 -20.16 -10.78 -8.12
C PHE A 186 -19.78 -9.28 -8.17
N ILE A 187 -20.49 -8.40 -7.46
CA ILE A 187 -20.18 -6.96 -7.41
C ILE A 187 -19.04 -6.69 -6.43
N SER A 188 -17.93 -6.15 -6.92
CA SER A 188 -16.67 -6.01 -6.16
C SER A 188 -16.50 -4.67 -5.41
N SER A 189 -17.60 -3.99 -5.06
CA SER A 189 -17.56 -2.64 -4.46
C SER A 189 -16.72 -2.55 -3.18
N SER A 190 -16.71 -3.60 -2.36
CA SER A 190 -15.88 -3.68 -1.15
C SER A 190 -14.38 -3.62 -1.49
N VAL A 191 -13.96 -4.40 -2.49
CA VAL A 191 -12.58 -4.41 -3.00
C VAL A 191 -12.22 -3.05 -3.58
N ALA A 192 -13.07 -2.50 -4.45
CA ALA A 192 -12.82 -1.24 -5.14
C ALA A 192 -12.66 -0.07 -4.15
N ASN A 193 -13.54 0.03 -3.16
CA ASN A 193 -13.43 1.04 -2.11
C ASN A 193 -12.19 0.83 -1.24
N GLY A 194 -11.83 -0.43 -0.97
CA GLY A 194 -10.59 -0.75 -0.28
C GLY A 194 -9.36 -0.27 -1.04
N MET A 195 -9.31 -0.49 -2.36
CA MET A 195 -8.19 -0.02 -3.19
C MET A 195 -8.10 1.50 -3.26
N VAL A 196 -9.22 2.23 -3.19
CA VAL A 196 -9.20 3.70 -3.08
C VAL A 196 -8.50 4.13 -1.78
N LYS A 197 -8.85 3.52 -0.64
CA LYS A 197 -8.20 3.80 0.65
C LYS A 197 -6.70 3.47 0.61
N SER A 198 -6.34 2.28 0.15
CA SER A 198 -4.93 1.85 0.09
C SER A 198 -4.09 2.78 -0.78
N ARG A 199 -4.63 3.25 -1.91
CA ARG A 199 -3.93 4.16 -2.81
C ARG A 199 -3.71 5.54 -2.19
N LEU A 200 -4.70 6.08 -1.50
CA LEU A 200 -4.58 7.34 -0.75
C LEU A 200 -3.57 7.19 0.40
N ALA A 201 -3.62 6.08 1.14
CA ALA A 201 -2.67 5.77 2.20
C ALA A 201 -1.21 5.77 1.69
N LEU A 202 -0.95 5.13 0.57
CA LEU A 202 0.39 5.11 -0.06
C LEU A 202 0.83 6.51 -0.52
N GLN A 203 -0.09 7.33 -1.04
CA GLN A 203 0.22 8.73 -1.40
C GLN A 203 0.63 9.55 -0.17
N MET A 204 -0.07 9.36 0.95
CA MET A 204 0.24 10.04 2.22
C MET A 204 1.60 9.60 2.77
N VAL A 205 1.92 8.31 2.68
CA VAL A 205 3.27 7.80 3.00
C VAL A 205 4.32 8.48 2.12
N GLY A 206 4.13 8.51 0.80
CA GLY A 206 5.05 9.15 -0.14
C GLY A 206 5.26 10.64 0.16
N LYS A 207 4.20 11.36 0.55
CA LYS A 207 4.29 12.78 0.93
C LYS A 207 5.14 12.98 2.18
N LEU A 208 5.04 12.10 3.17
CA LEU A 208 5.86 12.14 4.37
C LEU A 208 7.34 11.90 4.03
N LEU A 209 7.63 10.83 3.28
CA LEU A 209 8.99 10.47 2.90
C LEU A 209 9.65 11.54 2.03
N PHE A 210 8.91 12.16 1.11
CA PHE A 210 9.38 13.33 0.36
C PHE A 210 9.79 14.47 1.30
N SER A 211 8.93 14.78 2.28
CA SER A 211 9.20 15.87 3.21
C SER A 211 10.44 15.59 4.08
N LEU A 212 10.59 14.37 4.59
CA LEU A 212 11.78 13.95 5.35
C LEU A 212 13.06 14.02 4.49
N SER A 213 12.98 13.57 3.23
CA SER A 213 14.10 13.64 2.29
C SER A 213 14.53 15.08 2.00
N SER A 214 13.57 15.98 1.74
CA SER A 214 13.87 17.40 1.53
C SER A 214 14.47 18.06 2.78
N GLU A 215 14.01 17.68 3.98
CA GLU A 215 14.60 18.17 5.24
C GLU A 215 16.06 17.73 5.40
N LEU A 216 16.41 16.48 5.08
CA LEU A 216 17.77 15.95 5.16
C LEU A 216 18.73 16.60 4.16
N ILE A 217 18.27 16.82 2.93
CA ILE A 217 19.09 17.34 1.82
C ILE A 217 19.40 18.83 2.01
N ASN A 218 18.53 19.58 2.70
CA ASN A 218 18.62 21.02 2.82
C ASN A 218 19.48 21.44 4.04
N PRO A 219 20.63 22.12 3.84
CA PRO A 219 21.54 22.54 4.92
C PRO A 219 20.90 23.52 5.91
N THR A 220 19.84 24.24 5.51
CA THR A 220 19.10 25.15 6.41
C THR A 220 18.14 24.40 7.34
N MET A 221 17.93 23.11 7.11
CA MET A 221 16.94 22.29 7.80
C MET A 221 17.55 21.08 8.52
N ASN A 222 18.67 20.55 8.00
CA ASN A 222 19.23 19.24 8.32
C ASN A 222 20.21 19.17 9.51
N ARG A 223 20.29 20.24 10.31
CA ARG A 223 21.10 20.32 11.55
C ARG A 223 22.60 20.07 11.38
N GLY A 224 23.18 20.64 10.33
CA GLY A 224 24.62 20.67 10.14
C GLY A 224 25.16 19.56 9.24
N LEU A 225 24.27 18.76 8.63
CA LEU A 225 24.68 17.89 7.53
C LEU A 225 25.07 18.73 6.29
N PRO A 226 26.04 18.27 5.48
CA PRO A 226 26.44 18.96 4.27
C PRO A 226 25.28 19.17 3.28
N PRO A 227 25.30 20.23 2.45
CA PRO A 227 24.28 20.43 1.43
C PRO A 227 24.23 19.25 0.46
N ASN A 228 23.04 18.79 0.10
CA ASN A 228 22.84 17.61 -0.75
C ASN A 228 23.48 16.32 -0.22
N LEU A 229 23.76 16.25 1.09
CA LEU A 229 24.43 15.13 1.75
C LEU A 229 25.76 14.73 1.10
N VAL A 230 26.49 15.74 0.63
CA VAL A 230 27.82 15.58 0.03
C VAL A 230 28.82 15.11 1.09
N ALA A 231 29.57 14.05 0.80
CA ALA A 231 30.62 13.53 1.68
C ALA A 231 32.02 14.09 1.34
N ASP A 232 32.18 14.62 0.13
CA ASP A 232 33.40 15.20 -0.43
C ASP A 232 33.28 16.74 -0.56
N ASP A 233 33.95 17.37 -1.53
CA ASP A 233 33.95 18.83 -1.69
C ASP A 233 32.58 19.35 -2.19
N PRO A 234 31.82 20.12 -1.38
CA PRO A 234 30.50 20.62 -1.77
C PRO A 234 30.51 21.63 -2.92
N SER A 235 31.67 22.15 -3.32
CA SER A 235 31.81 23.02 -4.49
C SER A 235 31.90 22.25 -5.82
N LEU A 236 32.24 20.96 -5.75
CA LEU A 236 32.43 20.09 -6.92
C LEU A 236 31.42 18.94 -6.99
N SER A 237 30.75 18.63 -5.88
CA SER A 237 29.85 17.48 -5.74
C SER A 237 28.42 17.90 -5.38
N PHE A 238 27.45 17.17 -5.93
CA PHE A 238 26.02 17.44 -5.78
C PHE A 238 25.22 16.20 -5.38
N THR A 239 25.89 15.13 -4.93
CA THR A 239 25.38 13.80 -4.51
C THR A 239 23.87 13.58 -4.64
N MET A 240 23.05 14.09 -3.71
CA MET A 240 21.62 13.79 -3.66
C MET A 240 20.73 14.75 -4.47
N LYS A 241 21.29 15.73 -5.19
CA LYS A 241 20.52 16.71 -5.98
C LYS A 241 19.65 16.05 -7.05
N GLY A 242 20.19 15.05 -7.76
CA GLY A 242 19.41 14.30 -8.75
C GLY A 242 18.28 13.46 -8.12
N ILE A 243 18.52 12.96 -6.91
CA ILE A 243 17.51 12.21 -6.14
C ILE A 243 16.41 13.15 -5.65
N ASP A 244 16.72 14.37 -5.19
CA ASP A 244 15.71 15.37 -4.79
C ASP A 244 14.75 15.71 -5.95
N ILE A 245 15.31 15.91 -7.16
CA ILE A 245 14.50 16.12 -8.38
C ILE A 245 13.61 14.91 -8.67
N SER A 246 14.16 13.70 -8.55
CA SER A 246 13.41 12.46 -8.79
C SER A 246 12.30 12.25 -7.75
N MET A 247 12.57 12.55 -6.49
CA MET A 247 11.61 12.48 -5.38
C MET A 247 10.42 13.43 -5.62
N ALA A 248 10.68 14.63 -6.15
CA ALA A 248 9.61 15.56 -6.54
C ALA A 248 8.75 14.98 -7.68
N ALA A 249 9.36 14.40 -8.71
CA ALA A 249 8.64 13.75 -9.80
C ALA A 249 7.79 12.56 -9.31
N TYR A 250 8.35 11.70 -8.46
CA TYR A 250 7.64 10.56 -7.88
C TYR A 250 6.44 11.01 -7.04
N LEU A 251 6.60 12.04 -6.21
CA LEU A 251 5.49 12.56 -5.41
C LEU A 251 4.39 13.16 -6.30
N SER A 252 4.76 13.88 -7.37
CA SER A 252 3.79 14.45 -8.32
C SER A 252 2.99 13.36 -9.02
N GLU A 253 3.65 12.32 -9.53
CA GLU A 253 2.97 11.20 -10.17
C GLU A 253 2.10 10.42 -9.18
N LEU A 254 2.60 10.17 -7.97
CA LEU A 254 1.85 9.51 -6.91
C LEU A 254 0.58 10.29 -6.54
N GLY A 255 0.66 11.63 -6.51
CA GLY A 255 -0.49 12.52 -6.32
C GLY A 255 -1.52 12.40 -7.43
N TYR A 256 -1.08 12.27 -8.69
CA TYR A 256 -1.99 12.04 -9.82
C TYR A 256 -2.65 10.66 -9.73
N LEU A 257 -1.87 9.60 -9.46
CA LEU A 257 -2.38 8.23 -9.34
C LEU A 257 -3.38 8.09 -8.19
N ALA A 258 -3.24 8.89 -7.13
CA ALA A 258 -4.13 8.83 -5.97
C ALA A 258 -5.61 9.10 -6.27
N ASN A 259 -5.93 9.77 -7.39
CA ASN A 259 -7.29 10.07 -7.80
C ASN A 259 -8.18 8.80 -7.84
N PRO A 260 -9.42 8.87 -7.32
CA PRO A 260 -10.31 7.73 -7.27
C PRO A 260 -10.82 7.34 -8.65
N VAL A 261 -10.78 6.04 -8.94
CA VAL A 261 -11.37 5.46 -10.17
C VAL A 261 -12.89 5.28 -10.00
N THR A 262 -13.36 5.07 -8.77
CA THR A 262 -14.76 4.69 -8.49
C THR A 262 -15.82 5.73 -8.88
N PRO A 263 -15.57 7.05 -8.87
CA PRO A 263 -16.53 8.03 -9.39
C PRO A 263 -16.72 8.00 -10.91
N HIS A 264 -15.88 7.24 -11.64
CA HIS A 264 -15.93 7.15 -13.11
C HIS A 264 -16.76 5.96 -13.62
N VAL A 265 -17.47 5.25 -12.74
CA VAL A 265 -18.38 4.16 -13.11
C VAL A 265 -19.38 4.62 -14.17
N GLN A 266 -19.54 3.80 -15.21
CA GLN A 266 -20.47 4.04 -16.30
C GLN A 266 -21.55 2.97 -16.30
N SER A 267 -22.71 3.30 -16.87
CA SER A 267 -23.69 2.28 -17.19
C SER A 267 -23.20 1.44 -18.37
N ALA A 268 -23.12 0.14 -18.17
CA ALA A 268 -22.61 -0.83 -19.13
C ALA A 268 -23.66 -1.90 -19.47
N GLU A 269 -23.34 -2.75 -20.46
CA GLU A 269 -24.13 -3.93 -20.83
C GLU A 269 -25.61 -3.61 -21.09
N MET A 270 -25.91 -2.67 -22.00
CA MET A 270 -27.31 -2.29 -22.31
C MET A 270 -28.11 -1.81 -21.08
N HIS A 271 -27.43 -1.19 -20.10
CA HIS A 271 -28.01 -0.65 -18.86
C HIS A 271 -28.51 -1.69 -17.84
N THR A 272 -28.31 -2.99 -18.08
CA THR A 272 -28.52 -4.02 -17.04
C THR A 272 -27.47 -3.91 -15.94
N ASN A 273 -26.35 -3.23 -16.24
CA ASN A 273 -25.28 -2.98 -15.31
C ASN A 273 -25.05 -1.47 -15.07
N PRO A 274 -25.87 -0.82 -14.22
CA PRO A 274 -25.81 0.62 -14.02
C PRO A 274 -24.66 1.08 -13.11
N SER A 275 -24.03 0.17 -12.34
CA SER A 275 -23.19 0.58 -11.20
C SER A 275 -22.01 -0.35 -10.83
N THR A 276 -21.60 -1.34 -11.63
CA THR A 276 -20.52 -2.24 -11.18
C THR A 276 -19.13 -1.62 -11.25
N LEU A 277 -18.39 -1.86 -10.17
CA LEU A 277 -16.94 -1.77 -10.04
C LEU A 277 -16.29 -3.15 -10.11
#